data_AF-A0A401X764-F1
#
_entry.id   AF-A0A401X764-F1
#
_cell.length_a   1.000
_cell.length_b   1.000
_cell.length_c   1.000
_cell.angle_alpha   90.00
_cell.angle_beta   90.00
_cell.angle_gamma   90.00
#
_symmetry.space_group_name_H-M   'P 1'
#
loop_
_entity.id
_entity.type
_entity.pdbx_description
1 polymer ?
#
loop_
_entity_poly.entity_id
_entity_poly.type
_entity_poly.pdbx_seq_one_letter_code
_entity_poly.pdbx_strand_id
1 'polypeptide(L)'
;MRRFNFSILLSLSLMVILTGCSPDYIGHKLTGRVCNAGYVAEGEDWCAPVERTPPPQPYCTQSWNGVDCWERPDLTPNMARETYEGPRGLTQDQNAQRLNMPIDKIPPTTQYPPP
;
A
#
# COMPACT_ATOMS: atom_id res chain seq x y z
N MET A 1 -32.85 -47.96 8.85
CA MET A 1 -31.42 -47.87 8.49
C MET A 1 -31.28 -46.99 7.25
N ARG A 2 -30.89 -45.71 7.41
CA ARG A 2 -30.63 -44.80 6.28
C ARG A 2 -29.29 -45.17 5.65
N ARG A 3 -29.32 -45.70 4.43
CA ARG A 3 -28.10 -45.88 3.63
C ARG A 3 -27.65 -44.50 3.17
N PHE A 4 -26.67 -43.93 3.89
CA PHE A 4 -25.99 -42.73 3.41
C PHE A 4 -25.22 -43.11 2.13
N ASN A 5 -25.64 -42.56 0.99
CA ASN A 5 -24.96 -42.77 -0.27
C ASN A 5 -23.61 -42.06 -0.24
N PHE A 6 -22.58 -42.81 0.17
CA PHE A 6 -21.19 -42.34 0.26
C PHE A 6 -20.71 -41.67 -1.05
N SER A 7 -21.20 -42.16 -2.19
CA SER A 7 -20.91 -41.60 -3.52
C SER A 7 -21.44 -40.18 -3.72
N ILE A 8 -22.56 -39.80 -3.08
CA ILE A 8 -23.14 -38.46 -3.14
C ILE A 8 -22.36 -37.50 -2.22
N LEU A 9 -21.94 -37.97 -1.05
CA LEU A 9 -21.08 -37.19 -0.15
C LEU A 9 -19.71 -36.92 -0.78
N LEU A 10 -19.13 -37.91 -1.45
CA LEU A 10 -17.85 -37.79 -2.15
C LEU A 10 -17.94 -36.78 -3.30
N SER A 11 -18.99 -36.83 -4.11
CA SER A 11 -19.16 -35.91 -5.24
C SER A 11 -19.47 -34.47 -4.79
N LEU A 12 -20.26 -34.27 -3.73
CA LEU A 12 -20.45 -32.96 -3.12
C LEU A 12 -19.15 -32.39 -2.53
N SER A 13 -18.36 -33.21 -1.84
CA SER A 13 -17.06 -32.77 -1.29
C SER A 13 -16.08 -32.41 -2.40
N LEU A 14 -16.04 -33.18 -3.49
CA LEU A 14 -15.18 -32.90 -4.64
C LEU A 14 -15.59 -31.61 -5.35
N MET A 15 -16.89 -31.36 -5.49
CA MET A 15 -17.40 -30.10 -6.04
C MET A 15 -17.03 -28.90 -5.16
N VAL A 16 -17.17 -29.00 -3.84
CA VAL A 16 -16.76 -27.91 -2.92
C VAL A 16 -15.26 -27.62 -3.00
N ILE A 17 -14.41 -28.63 -3.19
CA ILE A 17 -12.96 -28.46 -3.36
C ILE A 17 -12.64 -27.81 -4.71
N LEU A 18 -13.34 -28.19 -5.78
CA LEU A 18 -13.13 -27.64 -7.12
C LEU A 18 -13.71 -26.23 -7.28
N THR A 19 -14.80 -25.90 -6.59
CA THR A 19 -15.32 -24.52 -6.46
C THR A 19 -14.63 -23.75 -5.33
N GLY A 20 -13.71 -24.40 -4.63
CA GLY A 20 -13.00 -23.86 -3.48
C GLY A 20 -12.28 -22.60 -3.89
N CYS A 21 -12.56 -21.52 -3.16
CA CYS A 21 -11.93 -20.22 -3.32
C CYS A 21 -10.45 -20.38 -3.72
N SER A 22 -10.07 -19.81 -4.87
CA SER A 22 -8.66 -19.86 -5.29
C SER A 22 -7.77 -19.40 -4.13
N PRO A 23 -6.54 -19.92 -4.01
CA PRO A 23 -5.60 -19.44 -3.00
C PRO A 23 -5.56 -17.90 -2.99
N ASP A 24 -5.60 -17.29 -4.17
CA ASP A 24 -5.65 -15.83 -4.38
C ASP A 24 -6.84 -15.17 -3.68
N TYR A 25 -8.03 -15.75 -3.79
CA TYR A 25 -9.24 -15.26 -3.11
C TYR A 25 -9.12 -15.39 -1.59
N ILE A 26 -8.64 -16.54 -1.10
CA ILE A 26 -8.46 -16.77 0.34
C ILE A 26 -7.41 -15.80 0.87
N GLY A 27 -6.30 -15.63 0.17
CA GLY A 27 -5.24 -14.67 0.49
C GLY A 27 -5.75 -13.24 0.55
N HIS A 28 -6.55 -12.84 -0.44
CA HIS A 28 -7.17 -11.51 -0.45
C HIS A 28 -8.09 -11.29 0.74
N LYS A 29 -8.93 -12.28 1.09
CA LYS A 29 -9.83 -12.18 2.24
C LYS A 29 -9.11 -12.16 3.59
N LEU A 30 -8.03 -12.91 3.73
CA LEU A 30 -7.26 -12.98 4.98
C LEU A 30 -6.33 -11.77 5.18
N THR A 31 -5.70 -11.30 4.10
CA THR A 31 -4.70 -10.23 4.18
C THR A 31 -5.25 -8.85 3.86
N GLY A 32 -6.41 -8.76 3.20
CA GLY A 32 -6.93 -7.51 2.63
C GLY A 32 -6.14 -6.96 1.44
N ARG A 33 -5.09 -7.67 0.99
CA ARG A 33 -4.21 -7.27 -0.12
C ARG A 33 -4.62 -7.97 -1.41
N VAL A 34 -4.24 -7.43 -2.56
CA VAL A 34 -4.45 -8.12 -3.84
C VAL A 34 -3.42 -9.25 -3.93
N CYS A 35 -3.85 -10.50 -3.88
CA CYS A 35 -2.97 -11.66 -4.04
C CYS A 35 -3.26 -12.34 -5.37
N ASN A 36 -2.21 -12.68 -6.12
CA ASN A 36 -2.34 -13.26 -7.45
C ASN A 36 -1.12 -14.14 -7.76
N ALA A 37 -1.37 -15.36 -8.26
CA ALA A 37 -0.30 -16.27 -8.66
C ALA A 37 0.60 -15.72 -9.80
N GLY A 38 0.12 -14.77 -10.60
CA GLY A 38 0.88 -14.10 -11.65
C GLY A 38 2.09 -13.33 -11.12
N TYR A 39 1.99 -12.71 -9.94
CA TYR A 39 3.12 -11.99 -9.32
C TYR A 39 4.31 -12.91 -9.05
N VAL A 40 4.04 -14.17 -8.67
CA VAL A 40 5.10 -15.17 -8.43
C VAL A 40 5.85 -15.50 -9.73
N ALA A 41 5.18 -15.50 -10.88
CA ALA A 41 5.82 -15.72 -12.18
C ALA A 41 6.71 -14.53 -12.60
N GLU A 42 6.42 -13.33 -12.09
CA GLU A 42 7.19 -12.11 -12.31
C GLU A 42 8.37 -11.98 -11.33
N GLY A 43 8.52 -12.90 -10.37
CA GLY A 43 9.55 -12.87 -9.33
C GLY A 43 9.19 -12.01 -8.12
N GLU A 44 7.94 -11.57 -8.03
CA GLU A 44 7.40 -10.77 -6.93
C GLU A 44 6.76 -11.65 -5.85
N ASP A 45 6.49 -11.05 -4.69
CA ASP A 45 5.72 -11.70 -3.64
C ASP A 45 4.29 -12.01 -4.10
N TRP A 46 3.74 -13.12 -3.61
CA TRP A 46 2.40 -13.58 -4.01
C TRP A 46 1.26 -12.58 -3.71
N CYS A 47 1.43 -11.72 -2.71
CA CYS A 47 0.50 -10.64 -2.40
C CYS A 47 1.16 -9.29 -2.64
N ALA A 48 0.41 -8.38 -3.28
CA ALA A 48 0.85 -7.03 -3.56
C ALA A 48 1.42 -6.35 -2.30
N PRO A 49 2.52 -5.60 -2.44
CA PRO A 49 3.13 -4.89 -1.33
C PRO A 49 2.17 -3.85 -0.76
N VAL A 50 2.29 -3.61 0.56
CA VAL A 50 1.52 -2.55 1.22
C VAL A 50 2.05 -1.21 0.73
N GLU A 51 1.15 -0.35 0.26
CA GLU A 51 1.49 1.03 -0.12
C GLU A 51 2.09 1.75 1.09
N ARG A 52 3.35 2.17 0.97
CA ARG A 52 4.02 2.94 2.03
C ARG A 52 3.79 4.42 1.75
N THR A 53 3.45 5.18 2.79
CA THR A 53 3.45 6.64 2.67
C THR A 53 4.82 7.11 2.20
N PRO A 54 4.90 8.00 1.20
CA PRO A 54 6.17 8.59 0.78
C PRO A 54 6.90 9.21 1.98
N PRO A 55 8.24 9.18 2.00
CA PRO A 55 8.99 9.85 3.05
C PRO A 55 8.60 11.35 3.08
N PRO A 56 8.57 11.97 4.28
CA PRO A 56 8.31 13.39 4.37
C PRO A 56 9.39 14.16 3.63
N GLN A 57 8.99 15.26 2.98
CA GLN A 57 9.94 16.14 2.32
C GLN A 57 10.87 16.78 3.38
N PRO A 58 12.17 16.93 3.09
CA PRO A 58 13.12 17.47 4.04
C PRO A 58 12.85 18.95 4.32
N TYR A 59 13.09 19.38 5.56
CA TYR A 59 13.03 20.79 5.91
C TYR A 59 14.33 21.46 5.50
N CYS A 60 14.29 22.40 4.55
CA CYS A 60 15.50 23.01 4.02
C CYS A 60 15.61 24.48 4.44
N THR A 61 16.79 24.89 4.90
CA THR A 61 17.07 26.26 5.39
C THR A 61 18.22 26.88 4.61
N GLN A 62 18.18 28.19 4.41
CA GLN A 62 19.31 28.94 3.88
C GLN A 62 20.43 29.03 4.92
N SER A 63 21.61 28.54 4.56
CA SER A 63 22.85 28.67 5.34
C SER A 63 23.88 29.53 4.60
N TRP A 64 25.04 29.69 5.22
CA TRP A 64 26.15 30.47 4.65
C TRP A 64 26.76 29.83 3.41
N ASN A 65 26.75 28.50 3.32
CA ASN A 65 27.37 27.77 2.21
C ASN A 65 26.36 27.35 1.13
N GLY A 66 25.07 27.69 1.30
CA GLY A 66 24.01 27.29 0.37
C GLY A 66 22.74 26.90 1.11
N VAL A 67 22.05 25.89 0.59
CA VAL A 67 20.82 25.33 1.19
C VAL A 67 21.17 24.04 1.91
N ASP A 68 20.87 23.98 3.21
CA ASP A 68 21.02 22.77 4.02
C ASP A 68 19.65 22.14 4.27
N CYS A 69 19.52 20.85 3.99
CA CYS A 69 18.29 20.09 4.16
C CYS A 69 18.42 19.12 5.34
N TRP A 70 17.43 19.17 6.22
CA TRP A 70 17.43 18.48 7.50
C TRP A 70 16.42 17.34 7.51
N GLU A 71 16.87 16.16 7.94
CA GLU A 71 16.02 14.97 8.09
C GLU A 71 15.15 15.05 9.35
N ARG A 72 15.64 15.69 10.42
CA ARG A 72 14.98 15.78 11.73
C ARG A 72 14.97 17.22 12.25
N PRO A 73 14.11 18.09 11.70
CA PRO A 73 14.05 19.50 12.11
C PRO A 73 13.61 19.69 13.56
N ASP A 74 12.81 18.76 14.08
CA ASP A 74 12.33 18.73 15.45
C ASP A 74 13.43 18.63 16.51
N LEU A 75 14.60 18.12 16.14
CA LEU A 75 15.75 17.97 17.04
C LEU A 75 16.68 19.19 17.04
N THR A 76 16.47 20.17 16.16
CA THR A 76 17.35 21.33 16.02
C THR A 76 16.70 22.57 16.64
N PRO A 77 17.16 23.04 17.81
CA PRO A 77 16.58 24.23 18.43
C PRO A 77 16.85 25.48 17.59
N ASN A 78 15.86 26.37 17.51
CA ASN A 78 15.93 27.65 16.79
C ASN A 78 16.30 27.50 15.31
N MET A 79 15.64 26.57 14.62
CA MET A 79 15.82 26.41 13.18
C MET A 79 15.51 27.70 12.41
N ALA A 80 16.35 27.98 11.41
CA ALA A 80 16.09 29.07 10.49
C ALA A 80 14.82 28.79 9.68
N ARG A 81 14.21 29.85 9.13
CA ARG A 81 13.00 29.72 8.30
C ARG A 81 13.26 28.84 7.08
N GLU A 82 12.29 27.97 6.80
CA GLU A 82 12.29 27.14 5.60
C GLU A 82 12.41 27.97 4.32
N THR A 83 13.25 27.47 3.41
CA THR A 83 13.51 28.04 2.08
C THR A 83 12.84 27.22 0.96
N TYR A 84 12.30 26.03 1.28
CA TYR A 84 11.55 25.22 0.31
C TYR A 84 10.17 25.82 0.05
N GLU A 85 9.89 26.17 -1.22
CA GLU A 85 8.64 26.81 -1.66
C GLU A 85 7.70 25.84 -2.40
N GLY A 86 8.13 24.59 -2.61
CA GLY A 86 7.36 23.61 -3.36
C GLY A 86 6.21 23.00 -2.55
N PRO A 87 5.29 22.28 -3.21
CA PRO A 87 4.32 21.46 -2.50
C PRO A 87 5.06 20.38 -1.70
N ARG A 88 4.62 20.14 -0.46
CA ARG A 88 5.17 19.05 0.37
C ARG A 88 4.69 17.68 -0.11
N GLY A 89 3.81 17.65 -1.12
CA GLY A 89 3.03 16.49 -1.46
C GLY A 89 2.20 16.45 -2.69
N LEU A 90 1.56 15.30 -2.79
CA LEU A 90 0.62 14.98 -3.83
C LEU A 90 -0.79 15.38 -3.39
N THR A 91 -1.50 16.04 -4.28
CA THR A 91 -2.96 16.10 -4.22
C THR A 91 -3.54 14.69 -4.38
N GLN A 92 -4.82 14.53 -4.04
CA GLN A 92 -5.51 13.26 -4.22
C GLN A 92 -5.41 12.78 -5.68
N ASP A 93 -5.60 13.68 -6.65
CA ASP A 93 -5.51 13.36 -8.09
C ASP A 93 -4.08 12.97 -8.53
N GLN A 94 -3.06 13.67 -8.01
CA GLN A 94 -1.66 13.33 -8.30
C GLN A 94 -1.29 11.96 -7.71
N ASN A 95 -1.82 11.62 -6.54
CA ASN A 95 -1.63 10.31 -5.93
C ASN A 95 -2.35 9.21 -6.72
N ALA A 96 -3.54 9.49 -7.27
CA ALA A 96 -4.28 8.60 -8.15
C ALA A 96 -3.50 8.26 -9.42
N GLN A 97 -2.87 9.27 -10.04
CA GLN A 97 -2.00 9.06 -11.19
C GLN A 97 -0.74 8.25 -10.84
N ARG A 98 -0.07 8.56 -9.72
CA ARG A 98 1.09 7.81 -9.25
C ARG A 98 0.79 6.34 -9.03
N LEU A 99 -0.38 6.04 -8.45
CA LEU A 99 -0.81 4.69 -8.10
C LEU A 99 -1.54 3.96 -9.25
N ASN A 100 -1.84 4.67 -10.34
CA ASN A 100 -2.70 4.18 -11.41
C ASN A 100 -4.03 3.61 -10.88
N MET A 101 -4.66 4.34 -9.94
CA MET A 101 -5.89 3.96 -9.26
C MET A 101 -6.93 5.07 -9.38
N PRO A 102 -8.24 4.74 -9.36
CA PRO A 102 -9.27 5.75 -9.32
C PRO A 102 -9.29 6.48 -7.96
N ILE A 103 -9.69 7.76 -7.97
CA ILE A 103 -9.60 8.70 -6.84
C ILE A 103 -10.33 8.19 -5.57
N ASP A 104 -11.40 7.42 -5.76
CA ASP A 104 -12.22 6.83 -4.69
C ASP A 104 -11.55 5.66 -3.95
N LYS A 105 -10.50 5.06 -4.52
CA LYS A 105 -9.83 3.88 -3.97
C LYS A 105 -8.42 4.15 -3.44
N ILE A 106 -7.89 5.36 -3.67
CA ILE A 106 -6.55 5.69 -3.19
C ILE A 106 -6.54 6.07 -1.70
N PRO A 107 -5.49 5.67 -0.98
CA PRO A 107 -5.31 6.09 0.41
C PRO A 107 -5.18 7.63 0.49
N PRO A 108 -5.66 8.24 1.59
CA PRO A 108 -5.57 9.69 1.79
C PRO A 108 -4.10 10.13 1.81
N THR A 109 -3.81 11.25 1.15
CA THR A 109 -2.47 11.83 1.12
C THR A 109 -2.12 12.39 2.51
N THR A 110 -1.36 11.61 3.28
CA THR A 110 -0.87 12.01 4.60
C THR A 110 0.37 12.89 4.43
N GLN A 111 0.10 14.17 4.28
CA GLN A 111 1.09 15.21 4.13
C GLN A 111 1.34 15.85 5.49
N TYR A 112 2.51 15.55 6.06
CA TYR A 112 2.94 16.08 7.35
C TYR A 112 2.95 17.62 7.31
N PRO A 113 2.19 18.32 8.18
CA PRO A 113 2.28 19.78 8.24
C PRO A 113 3.68 20.19 8.70
N PRO A 114 4.26 21.28 8.17
CA PRO A 114 5.52 21.81 8.68
C PRO A 114 5.37 22.17 10.17
N PRO A 115 6.46 22.08 10.96
CA PRO A 115 6.48 22.54 12.35
C PRO A 115 6.27 24.07 12.46
#